data_AF-A0A3G6RM19-F1
#
_entry.id   AF-A0A3G6RM19-F1
#
_cell.length_a   1.000
_cell.length_b   1.000
_cell.length_c   1.000
_cell.angle_alpha   90.00
_cell.angle_beta   90.00
_cell.angle_gamma   90.00
#
_symmetry.space_group_name_H-M   'P 1'
#
loop_
_entity.id
_entity.type
_entity.pdbx_description
1 polymer ?
#
loop_
_entity_poly.entity_id
_entity_poly.type
_entity_poly.pdbx_seq_one_letter_code
_entity_poly.pdbx_strand_id
1 'polypeptide(L)'
;MKTKQQIIEKAWGLNYNEFKDFIDEDGWGKYPDFQKHEMTEKIKPLEFRFSDFRPLSLHGIENNNGWIKVEDVLPDEGREVVCFNKAWINEDFNPKGIRIGFLNGSEWTTAHYWNYQDTYVTISHSYCDNDEEFSDEIRESIDPTHYRLITDKPPIY
;
A
#
# COMPACT_ATOMS: atom_id res chain seq x y z
N MET A 1 -17.04 -0.04 2.27
CA MET A 1 -15.76 -0.73 2.49
C MET A 1 -16.05 -2.22 2.69
N LYS A 2 -15.25 -3.13 2.14
CA LYS A 2 -15.41 -4.57 2.43
C LYS A 2 -14.71 -4.89 3.74
N THR A 3 -15.28 -5.78 4.54
CA THR A 3 -14.62 -6.26 5.77
C THR A 3 -13.45 -7.17 5.41
N LYS A 4 -12.50 -7.34 6.35
CA LYS A 4 -11.37 -8.27 6.19
C LYS A 4 -11.82 -9.67 5.77
N GLN A 5 -12.90 -10.18 6.41
CA GLN A 5 -13.50 -11.47 6.08
C GLN A 5 -14.00 -11.55 4.63
N GLN A 6 -14.70 -10.52 4.14
CA GLN A 6 -15.20 -10.49 2.76
C GLN A 6 -14.07 -10.45 1.72
N ILE A 7 -12.91 -9.91 2.08
CA ILE A 7 -11.73 -9.90 1.22
C ILE A 7 -11.11 -11.30 1.16
N ILE A 8 -10.98 -11.97 2.32
CA ILE A 8 -10.51 -13.36 2.43
C ILE A 8 -11.42 -14.30 1.63
N GLU A 9 -12.73 -14.23 1.84
CA GLU A 9 -13.75 -14.99 1.11
C GLU A 9 -13.59 -14.86 -0.40
N LYS A 10 -13.48 -13.63 -0.88
CA LYS A 10 -13.32 -13.35 -2.31
C LYS A 10 -12.01 -13.90 -2.86
N ALA A 11 -10.92 -13.82 -2.10
CA ALA A 11 -9.61 -14.26 -2.54
C ALA A 11 -9.47 -15.79 -2.63
N TRP A 12 -10.09 -16.51 -1.69
CA TRP A 12 -10.17 -17.97 -1.72
C TRP A 12 -11.20 -18.49 -2.74
N GLY A 13 -12.19 -17.67 -3.10
CA GLY A 13 -13.13 -17.92 -4.19
C GLY A 13 -13.93 -19.19 -3.96
N LEU A 14 -14.04 -20.05 -4.98
CA LEU A 14 -14.79 -21.31 -4.91
C LEU A 14 -14.26 -22.28 -3.84
N ASN A 15 -12.98 -22.13 -3.46
CA ASN A 15 -12.34 -22.99 -2.48
C ASN A 15 -12.61 -22.54 -1.03
N TYR A 16 -13.15 -21.32 -0.82
CA TYR A 16 -13.34 -20.79 0.53
C TYR A 16 -14.19 -21.71 1.41
N ASN A 17 -15.33 -22.20 0.90
CA ASN A 17 -16.24 -23.05 1.69
C ASN A 17 -15.60 -24.38 2.12
N GLU A 18 -14.66 -24.89 1.33
CA GLU A 18 -13.94 -26.15 1.58
C GLU A 18 -12.86 -25.95 2.65
N PHE A 19 -12.21 -24.78 2.67
CA PHE A 19 -11.05 -24.52 3.54
C PHE A 19 -11.31 -23.54 4.68
N LYS A 20 -12.52 -22.95 4.81
CA LYS A 20 -12.83 -21.92 5.80
C LYS A 20 -12.47 -22.31 7.25
N ASP A 21 -12.54 -23.59 7.60
CA ASP A 21 -12.22 -24.09 8.94
C ASP A 21 -10.70 -24.20 9.18
N PHE A 22 -9.90 -24.11 8.10
CA PHE A 22 -8.44 -24.15 8.11
C PHE A 22 -7.80 -22.79 7.77
N ILE A 23 -8.62 -21.77 7.47
CA ILE A 23 -8.19 -20.40 7.15
C ILE A 23 -8.22 -19.57 8.43
N ASP A 24 -7.12 -18.91 8.76
CA ASP A 24 -7.06 -17.99 9.89
C ASP A 24 -7.59 -16.58 9.56
N GLU A 25 -7.56 -15.69 10.56
CA GLU A 25 -8.04 -14.31 10.44
C GLU A 25 -7.23 -13.42 9.47
N ASP A 26 -6.06 -13.89 9.02
CA ASP A 26 -5.17 -13.23 8.05
C ASP A 26 -5.21 -13.93 6.67
N GLY A 27 -6.10 -14.92 6.52
CA GLY A 27 -6.32 -15.63 5.28
C GLY A 27 -5.30 -16.73 4.98
N TRP A 28 -4.44 -17.10 5.95
CA TRP A 28 -3.52 -18.22 5.81
C TRP A 28 -4.25 -19.54 6.02
N GLY A 29 -4.16 -20.42 5.01
CA GLY A 29 -4.63 -21.79 5.10
C GLY A 29 -3.54 -22.71 5.63
N LYS A 30 -3.90 -23.59 6.59
CA LYS A 30 -3.03 -24.66 7.10
C LYS A 30 -3.25 -25.97 6.36
N TYR A 31 -2.17 -26.71 6.07
CA TYR A 31 -2.23 -28.02 5.42
C TYR A 31 -2.76 -29.14 6.34
N PRO A 32 -3.63 -30.02 5.82
CA PRO A 32 -3.57 -31.46 6.05
C PRO A 32 -2.78 -32.11 4.89
N ASP A 33 -1.78 -32.94 5.19
CA ASP A 33 -0.72 -33.43 4.29
C ASP A 33 -1.12 -34.11 2.95
N PHE A 34 -2.41 -34.29 2.62
CA PHE A 34 -2.84 -35.19 1.54
C PHE A 34 -3.38 -34.56 0.23
N GLN A 35 -3.44 -33.22 0.05
CA GLN A 35 -4.02 -32.62 -1.18
C GLN A 35 -3.24 -31.43 -1.79
N LYS A 36 -1.92 -31.40 -1.59
CA LYS A 36 -1.02 -30.27 -1.95
C LYS A 36 -1.01 -29.88 -3.43
N HIS A 37 -1.13 -30.85 -4.34
CA HIS A 37 -0.90 -30.58 -5.76
C HIS A 37 -2.11 -29.95 -6.45
N GLU A 38 -3.31 -30.51 -6.33
CA GLU A 38 -4.51 -30.00 -7.02
C GLU A 38 -4.93 -28.60 -6.58
N MET A 39 -4.74 -28.27 -5.29
CA MET A 39 -5.13 -26.97 -4.74
C MET A 39 -4.23 -25.83 -5.21
N THR A 40 -2.91 -26.07 -5.21
CA THR A 40 -1.93 -25.05 -5.62
C THR A 40 -2.05 -24.67 -7.08
N GLU A 41 -2.70 -25.48 -7.92
CA GLU A 41 -3.01 -25.11 -9.31
C GLU A 41 -4.27 -24.26 -9.44
N LYS A 42 -5.28 -24.47 -8.60
CA LYS A 42 -6.57 -23.75 -8.64
C LYS A 42 -6.49 -22.35 -8.03
N ILE A 43 -5.61 -22.17 -7.05
CA ILE A 43 -5.41 -20.90 -6.35
C ILE A 43 -4.01 -20.44 -6.74
N LYS A 44 -3.87 -19.66 -7.82
CA LYS A 44 -2.63 -18.96 -8.17
C LYS A 44 -2.94 -17.51 -8.49
N PRO A 45 -2.07 -16.55 -8.13
CA PRO A 45 -0.80 -16.73 -7.42
C PRO A 45 -0.95 -16.95 -5.90
N LEU A 46 0.05 -17.60 -5.27
CA LEU A 46 0.10 -17.89 -3.82
C LEU A 46 1.33 -17.25 -3.15
N GLU A 47 1.14 -16.89 -1.89
CA GLU A 47 2.21 -16.63 -0.93
C GLU A 47 2.36 -17.85 0.00
N PHE A 48 3.61 -18.23 0.31
CA PHE A 48 3.93 -19.37 1.18
C PHE A 48 4.74 -18.92 2.39
N ARG A 49 4.40 -19.47 3.56
CA ARG A 49 5.13 -19.30 4.82
C ARG A 49 5.23 -20.64 5.53
N PHE A 50 6.39 -21.28 5.46
CA PHE A 50 6.59 -22.65 5.97
C PHE A 50 5.57 -23.64 5.40
N SER A 51 4.67 -24.13 6.23
CA SER A 51 3.55 -25.03 5.91
C SER A 51 2.27 -24.29 5.53
N ASP A 52 2.25 -22.96 5.58
CA ASP A 52 1.04 -22.17 5.41
C ASP A 52 1.06 -21.48 4.04
N PHE A 53 -0.12 -21.25 3.47
CA PHE A 53 -0.25 -20.58 2.18
C PHE A 53 -1.48 -19.69 2.14
N ARG A 54 -1.46 -18.68 1.28
CA ARG A 54 -2.64 -17.85 1.00
C ARG A 54 -2.61 -17.33 -0.44
N PRO A 55 -3.76 -16.97 -1.03
CA PRO A 55 -3.79 -16.17 -2.25
C PRO A 55 -2.89 -14.93 -2.12
N LEU A 56 -2.04 -14.66 -3.12
CA LEU A 56 -1.14 -13.50 -3.12
C LEU A 56 -1.90 -12.17 -3.03
N SER A 57 -3.18 -12.15 -3.43
CA SER A 57 -4.07 -10.99 -3.28
C SER A 57 -4.37 -10.63 -1.82
N LEU A 58 -4.08 -11.52 -0.87
CA LEU A 58 -4.17 -11.28 0.57
C LEU A 58 -2.84 -10.85 1.20
N HIS A 59 -1.77 -10.72 0.40
CA HIS A 59 -0.47 -10.32 0.91
C HIS A 59 -0.57 -8.97 1.64
N GLY A 60 -0.23 -8.96 2.93
CA GLY A 60 -0.25 -7.76 3.78
C GLY A 60 -1.60 -7.44 4.43
N ILE A 61 -2.62 -8.29 4.29
CA ILE A 61 -3.95 -8.05 4.88
C ILE A 61 -3.91 -7.91 6.41
N GLU A 62 -2.90 -8.48 7.07
CA GLU A 62 -2.63 -8.37 8.50
C GLU A 62 -2.30 -6.93 8.94
N ASN A 63 -1.72 -6.11 8.05
CA ASN A 63 -1.19 -4.79 8.36
C ASN A 63 -1.49 -3.75 7.26
N ASN A 64 -2.59 -3.91 6.53
CA ASN A 64 -2.99 -3.02 5.43
C ASN A 64 -1.87 -2.84 4.37
N ASN A 65 -1.17 -3.93 4.02
CA ASN A 65 -0.05 -3.96 3.09
C ASN A 65 1.12 -3.05 3.49
N GLY A 66 1.30 -2.89 4.81
CA GLY A 66 2.29 -2.01 5.43
C GLY A 66 1.91 -0.53 5.38
N TRP A 67 0.70 -0.18 4.94
CA TRP A 67 0.23 1.21 4.94
C TRP A 67 -0.27 1.61 6.32
N ILE A 68 0.40 2.61 6.86
CA ILE A 68 0.14 3.24 8.14
C ILE A 68 -0.58 4.56 7.86
N LYS A 69 -1.65 4.87 8.60
CA LYS A 69 -2.31 6.16 8.48
C LYS A 69 -1.50 7.23 9.18
N VAL A 70 -1.42 8.40 8.55
CA VAL A 70 -0.70 9.56 9.10
C VAL A 70 -1.35 10.07 10.40
N GLU A 71 -2.67 9.92 10.54
CA GLU A 71 -3.42 10.29 11.76
C GLU A 71 -3.10 9.40 12.99
N ASP A 72 -2.66 8.15 12.76
CA ASP A 72 -2.41 7.19 13.84
C ASP A 72 -0.99 7.35 14.40
N VAL A 73 -0.01 7.49 13.52
CA VAL A 73 1.41 7.62 13.87
C VAL A 73 2.16 8.28 12.71
N LEU A 74 3.17 9.09 13.03
CA LEU A 74 4.04 9.73 12.05
C LEU A 74 5.37 8.94 11.92
N PRO A 75 6.02 8.92 10.74
CA PRO A 75 7.38 8.40 10.64
C PRO A 75 8.37 9.31 11.37
N ASP A 76 9.58 8.79 11.59
CA ASP A 76 10.70 9.59 12.07
C ASP A 76 10.99 10.76 11.10
N GLU A 77 11.34 11.92 11.65
CA GLU A 77 11.75 13.08 10.85
C GLU A 77 12.92 12.74 9.92
N GLY A 78 12.87 13.22 8.68
CA GLY A 78 13.87 12.97 7.65
C GLY A 78 13.86 11.55 7.07
N ARG A 79 13.02 10.64 7.57
CA ARG A 79 12.92 9.28 7.06
C ARG A 79 12.10 9.22 5.78
N GLU A 80 12.72 8.73 4.71
CA GLU A 80 12.03 8.48 3.44
C GLU A 80 11.01 7.35 3.56
N VAL A 81 9.81 7.61 3.06
CA VAL A 81 8.68 6.68 3.04
C VAL A 81 7.97 6.74 1.70
N VAL A 82 7.20 5.69 1.39
CA VAL A 82 6.24 5.71 0.28
C VAL A 82 4.95 6.32 0.82
N CYS A 83 4.58 7.49 0.32
CA CYS A 83 3.39 8.24 0.68
C CYS A 83 2.22 7.89 -0.25
N PHE A 84 0.98 8.06 0.25
CA PHE A 84 -0.25 7.93 -0.52
C PHE A 84 -1.27 9.00 -0.13
N ASN A 85 -1.88 9.61 -1.15
CA ASN A 85 -3.11 10.39 -1.03
C ASN A 85 -3.99 10.09 -2.25
N LYS A 86 -5.28 9.87 -2.02
CA LYS A 86 -6.25 9.62 -3.10
C LYS A 86 -6.33 10.79 -4.10
N ALA A 87 -6.17 12.03 -3.63
CA ALA A 87 -6.13 13.22 -4.47
C ALA A 87 -4.94 13.24 -5.45
N TRP A 88 -3.92 12.39 -5.24
CA TRP A 88 -2.77 12.30 -6.14
C TRP A 88 -2.96 11.33 -7.30
N ILE A 89 -4.09 10.60 -7.34
CA ILE A 89 -4.35 9.65 -8.41
C ILE A 89 -4.58 10.44 -9.69
N ASN A 90 -3.66 10.28 -10.64
CA ASN A 90 -3.77 10.81 -11.99
C ASN A 90 -3.44 9.69 -12.96
N GLU A 91 -4.36 9.35 -13.87
CA GLU A 91 -4.24 8.17 -14.74
C GLU A 91 -3.00 8.19 -15.64
N ASP A 92 -2.55 9.39 -16.04
CA ASP A 92 -1.43 9.56 -16.96
C ASP A 92 -0.07 9.63 -16.23
N PHE A 93 -0.02 10.28 -15.07
CA PHE A 93 1.24 10.65 -14.42
C PHE A 93 1.49 9.96 -13.07
N ASN A 94 0.43 9.64 -12.33
CA ASN A 94 0.53 8.96 -11.04
C ASN A 94 -0.68 8.05 -10.78
N PRO A 95 -0.81 6.94 -11.54
CA PRO A 95 -2.04 6.14 -11.56
C PRO A 95 -2.34 5.44 -10.23
N LYS A 96 -1.37 5.40 -9.31
CA LYS A 96 -1.51 4.80 -7.98
C LYS A 96 -1.62 5.83 -6.87
N GLY A 97 -1.45 7.12 -7.17
CA GLY A 97 -1.45 8.19 -6.16
C GLY A 97 -0.36 8.01 -5.11
N ILE A 98 0.79 7.42 -5.48
CA ILE A 98 1.91 7.19 -4.57
C ILE A 98 3.07 8.13 -4.89
N ARG A 99 3.78 8.57 -3.86
CA ARG A 99 4.95 9.47 -3.99
C ARG A 99 6.02 9.04 -2.99
N ILE A 100 7.28 9.38 -3.24
CA ILE A 100 8.29 9.37 -2.17
C ILE A 100 8.16 10.67 -1.39
N GLY A 101 8.30 10.60 -0.08
CA GLY A 101 8.32 11.78 0.77
C GLY A 101 8.94 11.49 2.13
N PHE A 102 9.05 12.53 2.94
CA PHE A 102 9.54 12.47 4.31
C PHE A 102 8.88 13.57 5.13
N LEU A 103 8.90 13.41 6.45
CA LEU A 103 8.44 14.43 7.39
C LEU A 103 9.62 15.34 7.74
N ASN A 104 9.44 16.66 7.71
CA ASN A 104 10.41 17.68 8.12
C ASN A 104 9.76 18.54 9.21
N GLY A 105 10.19 18.39 10.46
CA GLY A 105 9.44 18.86 11.62
C GLY A 105 8.01 18.32 11.66
N SER A 106 7.02 19.19 11.45
CA SER A 106 5.59 18.84 11.38
C SER A 106 5.02 18.88 9.95
N GLU A 107 5.86 19.07 8.94
CA GLU A 107 5.44 19.32 7.57
C GLU A 107 5.88 18.18 6.65
N TRP A 108 4.98 17.73 5.77
CA TRP A 108 5.34 16.75 4.75
C TRP A 108 6.02 17.40 3.56
N THR A 109 7.10 16.75 3.12
CA THR A 109 7.80 17.06 1.89
C THR A 109 7.66 15.87 0.95
N THR A 110 7.07 16.04 -0.24
CA THR A 110 6.81 14.94 -1.19
C THR A 110 7.22 15.26 -2.63
N ALA A 111 7.57 14.23 -3.39
CA ALA A 111 7.88 14.35 -4.82
C ALA A 111 6.59 14.42 -5.66
N HIS A 112 6.41 15.50 -6.41
CA HIS A 112 5.26 15.75 -7.27
C HIS A 112 5.71 15.90 -8.73
N TYR A 113 5.02 15.24 -9.65
CA TYR A 113 5.25 15.42 -11.07
C TYR A 113 4.46 16.64 -11.58
N TRP A 114 5.19 17.63 -12.09
CA TRP A 114 4.67 18.88 -12.61
C TRP A 114 4.51 18.81 -14.13
N ASN A 115 3.28 18.56 -14.58
CA ASN A 115 2.97 18.33 -15.99
C ASN A 115 3.33 19.51 -16.90
N TYR A 116 3.21 20.75 -16.44
CA TYR A 116 3.50 21.94 -17.24
C TYR A 116 4.99 22.08 -17.60
N GLN A 117 5.88 21.56 -16.76
CA GLN A 117 7.34 21.64 -16.92
C GLN A 117 7.96 20.28 -17.26
N ASP A 118 7.15 19.22 -17.36
CA ASP A 118 7.59 17.84 -17.62
C ASP A 118 8.72 17.40 -16.66
N THR A 119 8.58 17.71 -15.36
CA THR A 119 9.63 17.45 -14.36
C THR A 119 9.06 17.07 -13.01
N TYR A 120 9.88 16.43 -12.17
CA TYR A 120 9.56 16.24 -10.76
C TYR A 120 10.03 17.44 -9.94
N VAL A 121 9.14 17.95 -9.10
CA VAL A 121 9.41 18.99 -8.11
C VAL A 121 9.16 18.44 -6.71
N THR A 122 9.79 19.06 -5.73
CA THR A 122 9.51 18.78 -4.32
C THR A 122 8.45 19.77 -3.84
N ILE A 123 7.40 19.29 -3.19
CA ILE A 123 6.32 20.13 -2.67
C ILE A 123 6.16 19.95 -1.17
N SER A 124 5.79 21.03 -0.51
CA SER A 124 5.51 21.13 0.92
C SER A 124 4.65 22.37 1.17
N HIS A 125 3.92 22.46 2.28
CA HIS A 125 3.06 23.62 2.59
C HIS A 125 3.83 24.95 2.59
N SER A 126 5.01 24.98 3.22
CA SER A 126 5.90 26.14 3.25
C SER A 126 6.38 26.58 1.86
N TYR A 127 6.48 25.65 0.91
CA TYR A 127 6.88 25.95 -0.46
C TYR A 127 5.69 26.38 -1.34
N CYS A 128 4.54 25.73 -1.20
CA CYS A 128 3.42 25.86 -2.14
C CYS A 128 2.30 26.81 -1.70
N ASP A 129 2.07 26.98 -0.39
CA ASP A 129 0.86 27.68 0.09
C ASP A 129 0.82 29.16 -0.30
N ASN A 130 1.99 29.78 -0.44
CA ASN A 130 2.13 31.20 -0.79
C ASN A 130 2.55 31.42 -2.25
N ASP A 131 2.57 30.37 -3.06
CA ASP A 131 3.01 30.43 -4.45
C ASP A 131 1.80 30.24 -5.38
N GLU A 132 1.51 31.29 -6.15
CA GLU A 132 0.38 31.35 -7.09
C GLU A 132 0.53 30.36 -8.25
N GLU A 133 1.73 29.81 -8.50
CA GLU A 133 1.95 28.78 -9.52
C GLU A 133 1.27 27.46 -9.19
N PHE A 134 1.04 27.17 -7.90
CA PHE A 134 0.37 25.94 -7.44
C PHE A 134 -1.14 26.15 -7.42
N SER A 135 -1.92 25.22 -7.98
CA SER A 135 -3.38 25.29 -7.89
C SER A 135 -3.86 25.01 -6.46
N ASP A 136 -5.06 25.50 -6.12
CA ASP A 136 -5.70 25.19 -4.82
C ASP A 136 -5.80 23.67 -4.60
N GLU A 137 -6.07 22.90 -5.67
CA GLU A 137 -6.10 21.43 -5.63
C GLU A 137 -4.76 20.82 -5.18
N ILE A 138 -3.63 21.35 -5.65
CA ILE A 138 -2.31 20.88 -5.23
C ILE A 138 -2.06 21.28 -3.77
N ARG A 139 -2.37 22.53 -3.39
CA ARG A 139 -2.15 23.05 -2.03
C ARG A 139 -2.98 22.31 -0.99
N GLU A 140 -4.23 21.97 -1.30
CA GLU A 140 -5.11 21.22 -0.41
C GLU A 140 -4.78 19.73 -0.30
N SER A 141 -3.87 19.23 -1.15
CA SER A 141 -3.52 17.81 -1.19
C SER A 141 -2.04 17.52 -0.93
N ILE A 142 -1.22 18.47 -0.48
CA ILE A 142 0.22 18.26 -0.27
C ILE A 142 0.53 17.08 0.66
N ASP A 143 -0.28 16.92 1.70
CA ASP A 143 -0.05 15.91 2.73
C ASP A 143 -0.48 14.50 2.31
N PRO A 144 0.29 13.45 2.67
CA PRO A 144 -0.19 12.08 2.59
C PRO A 144 -1.31 11.81 3.59
N THR A 145 -2.16 10.87 3.23
CA THR A 145 -3.13 10.26 4.15
C THR A 145 -2.58 8.98 4.78
N HIS A 146 -1.70 8.28 4.04
CA HIS A 146 -1.05 7.05 4.47
C HIS A 146 0.41 7.07 4.03
N TYR A 147 1.24 6.31 4.74
CA TYR A 147 2.62 6.06 4.34
C TYR A 147 2.98 4.59 4.58
N ARG A 148 4.02 4.12 3.89
CA ARG A 148 4.63 2.82 4.09
C ARG A 148 6.13 2.98 4.21
N LEU A 149 6.73 2.32 5.20
CA LEU A 149 8.17 2.30 5.36
C LEU A 149 8.83 1.62 4.15
N ILE A 150 9.88 2.25 3.62
CA ILE A 150 10.79 1.60 2.68
C ILE A 150 11.66 0.66 3.52
N THR A 151 11.60 -0.64 3.27
CA THR A 151 12.38 -1.62 4.05
C THR A 151 13.85 -1.52 3.69
N ASP A 152 14.74 -1.55 4.69
CA ASP A 152 16.21 -1.41 4.57
C ASP A 152 16.91 -2.55 3.82
N LYS A 153 16.17 -3.44 3.16
CA LYS A 153 16.73 -4.45 2.27
C LYS A 153 16.74 -3.87 0.86
N PRO A 154 17.86 -3.32 0.37
CA PRO A 154 17.98 -3.07 -1.05
C PRO A 154 17.66 -4.37 -1.79
N PRO A 155 16.98 -4.32 -2.95
CA PRO A 155 16.87 -5.49 -3.80
C PRO A 155 18.28 -6.03 -4.05
N ILE A 156 18.49 -7.32 -3.74
CA ILE A 156 19.71 -8.03 -4.12
C ILE A 156 19.61 -8.16 -5.64
N TYR A 157 20.41 -7.37 -6.36
CA TYR A 157 20.60 -7.49 -7.80
C TYR A 157 21.43 -8.72 -8.14
#